data_AF-A0A139CYC0-F1
#
_entry.id   AF-A0A139CYC0-F1
#
_cell.length_a   1.000
_cell.length_b   1.000
_cell.length_c   1.000
_cell.angle_alpha   90.00
_cell.angle_beta   90.00
_cell.angle_gamma   90.00
#
_symmetry.space_group_name_H-M   'P 1'
#
loop_
_entity.id
_entity.type
_entity.pdbx_description
1 polymer ?
#
loop_
_entity_poly.entity_id
_entity_poly.type
_entity_poly.pdbx_seq_one_letter_code
_entity_poly.pdbx_strand_id
1 'polypeptide(L)'
;MHWFTWPILTPTSCAYGRQIWGTIKGRKCWAVLQNGNGPCEFCSNQLLINDDGSPAGPHVWEFQNQLDKRWYQCRDQAIRWTDGRLVRLEIATDITERKEMELELQRAHEKARQAALTDELTGLHNRRAFFSFGRQLLSQAHRYKTPLALITMDLDFFKQVNDTHGHEAGDEVLRHISGLLRERIRE
;
A
#
# COMPACT_ATOMS: atom_id res chain seq x y z
N MET A 1 -16.56 32.84 4.73
CA MET A 1 -15.49 31.85 4.49
C MET A 1 -14.52 32.43 3.47
N HIS A 2 -13.40 32.99 3.94
CA HIS A 2 -12.44 33.66 3.08
C HIS A 2 -11.59 32.63 2.33
N TRP A 3 -11.77 32.56 1.01
CA TRP A 3 -10.98 31.76 0.09
C TRP A 3 -9.57 32.34 -0.03
N PHE A 4 -8.68 31.99 0.90
CA PHE A 4 -7.29 32.41 0.86
C PHE A 4 -6.59 31.77 -0.35
N THR A 5 -6.47 32.56 -1.43
CA THR A 5 -5.63 32.22 -2.58
C THR A 5 -4.30 32.95 -2.44
N TRP A 6 -3.24 32.23 -2.09
CA TRP A 6 -1.92 32.83 -1.98
C TRP A 6 -1.21 32.81 -3.35
N PRO A 7 -0.73 33.97 -3.84
CA PRO A 7 0.07 34.00 -5.07
C PRO A 7 1.40 33.28 -4.83
N ILE A 8 1.95 32.66 -5.87
CA ILE A 8 3.23 31.96 -5.79
C ILE A 8 4.33 33.01 -5.55
N LEU A 9 4.99 32.96 -4.39
CA LEU A 9 5.94 33.99 -3.96
C LEU A 9 7.39 33.71 -4.38
N THR A 10 7.75 32.44 -4.53
CA THR A 10 9.06 32.00 -5.00
C THR A 10 8.97 31.51 -6.45
N PRO A 11 10.00 31.71 -7.28
CA PRO A 11 10.14 30.89 -8.49
C PRO A 11 10.07 29.42 -8.06
N THR A 12 9.55 28.53 -8.89
CA THR A 12 9.82 27.10 -8.76
C THR A 12 11.33 26.92 -8.59
N SER A 13 11.80 26.77 -7.36
CA SER A 13 13.23 26.82 -7.04
C SER A 13 13.91 25.56 -7.55
N CYS A 14 13.14 24.48 -7.71
CA CYS A 14 13.55 23.25 -8.38
C CYS A 14 13.64 23.44 -9.90
N ALA A 15 14.76 23.02 -10.49
CA ALA A 15 15.00 23.06 -11.94
C ALA A 15 13.87 22.39 -12.74
N TYR A 16 13.31 21.29 -12.21
CA TYR A 16 12.15 20.59 -12.75
C TYR A 16 10.93 21.51 -12.91
N GLY A 17 10.60 22.29 -11.87
CA GLY A 17 9.44 23.19 -11.92
C GLY A 17 9.63 24.39 -12.85
N ARG A 18 10.88 24.84 -13.08
CA ARG A 18 11.17 25.86 -14.11
C ARG A 18 11.00 25.30 -15.53
N GLN A 19 11.40 24.06 -15.75
CA GLN A 19 11.28 23.40 -17.06
C GLN A 19 9.81 23.17 -17.44
N ILE A 20 8.95 22.84 -16.49
CA ILE A 20 7.54 22.54 -16.75
C ILE A 20 6.67 23.79 -16.84
N TRP A 21 6.82 24.73 -15.89
CA TRP A 21 5.88 25.84 -15.77
C TRP A 21 6.48 27.22 -16.12
N GLY A 22 7.79 27.31 -16.36
CA GLY A 22 8.46 28.59 -16.64
C GLY A 22 8.45 29.55 -15.45
N THR A 23 8.26 30.85 -15.71
CA THR A 23 8.20 31.89 -14.67
C THR A 23 6.77 32.06 -14.16
N ILE A 24 6.52 31.61 -12.93
CA ILE A 24 5.17 31.56 -12.34
C ILE A 24 4.96 32.47 -11.14
N LYS A 25 6.00 33.22 -10.73
CA LYS A 25 5.95 34.15 -9.60
C LYS A 25 4.80 35.16 -9.79
N GLY A 26 4.04 35.38 -8.73
CA GLY A 26 2.89 36.29 -8.70
C GLY A 26 1.59 35.71 -9.25
N ARG A 27 1.64 34.59 -9.98
CA ARG A 27 0.43 33.91 -10.48
C ARG A 27 -0.22 33.07 -9.37
N LYS A 28 -1.53 32.78 -9.51
CA LYS A 28 -2.26 31.91 -8.59
C LYS A 28 -1.95 30.43 -8.89
N CYS A 29 -1.76 29.64 -7.84
CA CYS A 29 -1.42 28.21 -7.96
C CYS A 29 -2.43 27.42 -8.79
N TRP A 30 -3.73 27.60 -8.56
CA TRP A 30 -4.78 26.91 -9.29
C TRP A 30 -4.80 27.24 -10.79
N ALA A 31 -4.43 28.47 -11.18
CA ALA A 31 -4.40 28.88 -12.59
C ALA A 31 -3.22 28.29 -13.36
N VAL A 32 -2.10 28.06 -12.66
CA VAL A 32 -0.84 27.61 -13.28
C VAL A 32 -0.66 26.10 -13.19
N LEU A 33 -0.88 25.55 -11.99
CA LEU A 33 -0.59 24.15 -11.71
C LEU A 33 -1.77 23.24 -12.04
N GLN A 34 -3.00 23.77 -11.96
CA GLN A 34 -4.23 22.98 -12.10
C GLN A 34 -5.09 23.43 -13.29
N ASN A 35 -4.64 24.45 -14.04
CA ASN A 35 -5.37 25.05 -15.16
C ASN A 35 -6.85 25.37 -14.83
N GLY A 36 -7.12 25.76 -13.58
CA GLY A 36 -8.46 26.05 -13.08
C GLY A 36 -8.82 27.54 -13.15
N ASN A 37 -10.07 27.86 -12.80
CA ASN A 37 -10.61 29.23 -12.71
C ASN A 37 -10.90 29.68 -11.26
N GLY A 38 -10.52 28.88 -10.27
CA GLY A 38 -10.71 29.15 -8.84
C GLY A 38 -9.97 28.17 -7.95
N PRO A 39 -10.06 28.33 -6.61
CA PRO A 39 -9.46 27.40 -5.65
C PRO A 39 -9.88 25.95 -5.92
N CYS A 40 -8.94 25.01 -5.82
CA CYS A 40 -9.21 23.58 -6.03
C CYS A 40 -10.12 23.03 -4.93
N GLU A 41 -10.99 22.07 -5.25
CA GLU A 41 -11.80 21.35 -4.25
C GLU A 41 -10.92 20.59 -3.23
N PHE A 42 -9.79 20.08 -3.69
CA PHE A 42 -8.81 19.37 -2.86
C PHE A 42 -7.77 20.30 -2.19
N CYS A 43 -7.99 21.62 -2.18
CA CYS A 43 -7.00 22.55 -1.65
C CYS A 43 -6.80 22.37 -0.13
N SER A 44 -5.57 22.02 0.27
CA SER A 44 -5.20 21.82 1.67
C SER A 44 -5.06 23.11 2.49
N ASN A 45 -5.26 24.29 1.91
CA ASN A 45 -5.03 25.57 2.62
C ASN A 45 -5.85 25.70 3.91
N GLN A 46 -7.03 25.09 3.97
CA GLN A 46 -7.88 25.09 5.17
C GLN A 46 -7.24 24.34 6.35
N LEU A 47 -6.35 23.38 6.07
CA LEU A 47 -5.65 22.59 7.08
C LEU A 47 -4.41 23.29 7.63
N LEU A 48 -4.00 24.42 7.02
CA LEU A 48 -2.76 25.13 7.37
C LEU A 48 -2.99 26.26 8.37
N ILE A 49 -4.23 26.58 8.70
CA ILE A 49 -4.62 27.72 9.54
C ILE A 49 -5.58 27.21 10.61
N ASN A 50 -5.33 27.54 11.88
CA ASN A 50 -6.23 27.24 12.99
C ASN A 50 -7.46 28.17 12.97
N ASP A 51 -8.48 27.87 13.77
CA ASP A 51 -9.71 28.67 13.86
C ASP A 51 -9.46 30.13 14.29
N ASP A 52 -8.38 30.38 15.05
CA ASP A 52 -7.96 31.71 15.49
C ASP A 52 -7.16 32.50 14.42
N GLY A 53 -6.96 31.92 13.23
CA GLY A 53 -6.18 32.51 12.15
C GLY A 53 -4.66 32.36 12.31
N SER A 54 -4.19 31.65 13.33
CA SER A 54 -2.77 31.33 13.51
C SER A 54 -2.32 30.17 12.61
N PRO A 55 -1.02 30.08 12.26
CA PRO A 55 -0.50 28.95 11.50
C PRO A 55 -0.66 27.62 12.24
N ALA A 56 -1.20 26.62 11.55
CA ALA A 56 -1.26 25.25 12.05
C ALA A 56 0.11 24.55 11.92
N GLY A 57 0.19 23.33 12.47
CA GLY A 57 1.32 22.43 12.26
C GLY A 57 1.49 22.03 10.79
N PRO A 58 2.62 21.40 10.44
CA PRO A 58 2.85 20.95 9.07
C PRO A 58 1.84 19.87 8.66
N HIS A 59 1.19 20.08 7.52
CA HIS A 59 0.36 19.08 6.87
C HIS A 59 1.22 18.27 5.90
N VAL A 60 1.32 16.96 6.11
CA VAL A 60 2.11 16.05 5.27
C VAL A 60 1.17 15.15 4.50
N TRP A 61 1.37 15.08 3.19
CA TRP A 61 0.58 14.25 2.30
C TRP A 61 1.45 13.69 1.18
N GLU A 62 1.00 12.58 0.61
CA GLU A 62 1.71 11.86 -0.45
C GLU A 62 0.81 11.73 -1.66
N PHE A 63 1.36 11.93 -2.85
CA PHE A 63 0.63 11.73 -4.08
C PHE A 63 1.55 11.20 -5.18
N GLN A 64 0.97 10.45 -6.12
CA GLN A 64 1.65 10.12 -7.36
C GLN A 64 1.29 11.16 -8.41
N ASN A 65 2.30 11.83 -8.94
CA ASN A 65 2.10 12.77 -10.02
C ASN A 65 1.80 11.99 -11.32
N GLN A 66 0.67 12.31 -11.94
CA GLN A 66 0.19 11.60 -13.13
C GLN A 66 1.03 11.88 -14.39
N LEU A 67 1.81 12.96 -14.41
CA LEU A 67 2.62 13.38 -15.55
C LEU A 67 3.96 12.65 -15.62
N ASP A 68 4.72 12.66 -14.53
CA ASP A 68 6.05 12.04 -14.46
C ASP A 68 6.07 10.66 -13.80
N LYS A 69 4.91 10.20 -13.31
CA LYS A 69 4.70 8.92 -12.61
C LYS A 69 5.50 8.77 -11.31
N ARG A 70 6.07 9.86 -10.79
CA ARG A 70 6.84 9.88 -9.55
C ARG A 70 5.96 10.12 -8.34
N TRP A 71 6.40 9.59 -7.20
CA TRP A 71 5.76 9.84 -5.92
C TRP A 71 6.41 11.01 -5.23
N TYR A 72 5.59 11.92 -4.71
CA TYR A 72 6.04 13.05 -3.94
C TYR A 72 5.40 13.04 -2.55
N GLN A 73 6.20 13.34 -1.53
CA GLN A 73 5.72 13.75 -0.23
C GLN A 73 5.76 15.27 -0.17
N CYS A 74 4.60 15.89 -0.03
CA CYS A 74 4.49 17.32 0.21
C CYS A 74 4.34 17.58 1.70
N ARG A 75 5.15 18.52 2.19
CA ARG A 75 4.98 19.13 3.50
C ARG A 75 4.59 20.57 3.32
N ASP A 76 3.35 20.87 3.69
CA ASP A 76 2.75 22.19 3.62
C ASP A 76 2.68 22.82 5.01
N GLN A 77 3.04 24.09 5.11
CA GLN A 77 2.84 24.84 6.34
C GLN A 77 2.53 26.30 6.04
N ALA A 78 1.60 26.89 6.80
CA ALA A 78 1.46 28.34 6.81
C ALA A 78 2.61 28.95 7.63
N ILE A 79 3.25 29.99 7.11
CA ILE A 79 4.29 30.75 7.82
C ILE A 79 4.01 32.24 7.69
N ARG A 80 4.45 33.02 8.68
CA ARG A 80 4.47 34.48 8.57
C ARG A 80 5.70 34.90 7.77
N TRP A 81 5.49 35.60 6.67
CA TRP A 81 6.55 36.16 5.85
C TRP A 81 7.18 37.39 6.51
N THR A 82 8.31 37.86 5.98
CA THR A 82 9.05 39.01 6.54
C THR A 82 8.25 40.31 6.55
N ASP A 83 7.21 40.42 5.72
CA ASP A 83 6.28 41.55 5.66
C ASP A 83 4.99 41.35 6.48
N GLY A 84 4.94 40.28 7.28
CA GLY A 84 3.80 39.94 8.15
C GLY A 84 2.67 39.18 7.46
N ARG A 85 2.69 39.00 6.13
CA ARG A 85 1.65 38.23 5.42
C ARG A 85 1.76 36.74 5.74
N LEU A 86 0.61 36.06 5.79
CA LEU A 86 0.57 34.61 5.91
C LEU A 86 0.73 33.98 4.52
N VAL A 87 1.67 33.03 4.40
CA VAL A 87 2.05 32.40 3.13
C VAL A 87 2.23 30.89 3.31
N ARG A 88 2.08 30.13 2.23
CA ARG A 88 2.25 28.66 2.23
C ARG A 88 3.68 28.40 1.85
N LEU A 89 4.39 27.75 2.76
CA LEU A 89 5.62 27.07 2.45
C LEU A 89 5.26 25.63 2.09
N GLU A 90 5.64 25.20 0.90
CA GLU A 90 5.49 23.83 0.44
C GLU A 90 6.87 23.29 0.06
N ILE A 91 7.18 22.11 0.58
CA ILE A 91 8.36 21.34 0.21
C ILE A 91 7.88 20.00 -0.33
N ALA A 92 8.18 19.72 -1.59
CA ALA A 92 7.91 18.44 -2.22
C ALA A 92 9.22 17.63 -2.32
N THR A 93 9.23 16.44 -1.73
CA THR A 93 10.35 15.50 -1.79
C THR A 93 9.96 14.31 -2.65
N ASP A 94 10.78 13.98 -3.65
CA ASP A 94 10.62 12.74 -4.42
C ASP A 94 10.88 11.54 -3.50
N ILE A 95 9.89 10.67 -3.40
CA ILE A 95 9.88 9.47 -2.56
C ILE A 95 9.65 8.20 -3.41
N THR A 96 9.87 8.28 -4.72
CA THR A 96 9.61 7.18 -5.65
C THR A 96 10.38 5.93 -5.25
N GLU A 97 11.69 6.05 -5.03
CA GLU A 97 12.54 4.92 -4.60
C GLU A 97 12.05 4.30 -3.29
N ARG A 98 11.61 5.12 -2.32
CA ARG A 98 11.04 4.63 -1.06
C ARG A 98 9.77 3.80 -1.31
N LYS A 99 8.86 4.29 -2.16
CA LYS A 99 7.62 3.58 -2.49
C LYS A 99 7.87 2.27 -3.23
N GLU A 100 8.85 2.24 -4.12
CA GLU A 100 9.25 1.03 -4.84
C GLU A 100 9.83 0.00 -3.86
N MET A 101 10.74 0.40 -2.97
CA MET A 101 11.29 -0.48 -1.93
C MET A 101 10.21 -1.00 -0.97
N GLU A 102 9.26 -0.17 -0.55
CA GLU A 102 8.12 -0.58 0.29
C GLU A 102 7.30 -1.68 -0.41
N LEU A 103 7.03 -1.53 -1.71
CA LEU A 103 6.28 -2.51 -2.49
C LEU A 103 7.07 -3.82 -2.69
N GLU A 104 8.37 -3.73 -2.96
CA GLU A 104 9.24 -4.89 -3.08
C GLU A 104 9.33 -5.67 -1.77
N LEU A 105 9.48 -4.97 -0.65
CA LEU A 105 9.49 -5.59 0.67
C LEU A 105 8.17 -6.30 0.97
N GLN A 106 7.03 -5.67 0.66
CA GLN A 106 5.71 -6.30 0.82
C GLN A 106 5.60 -7.58 -0.02
N ARG A 107 6.04 -7.55 -1.28
CA ARG A 107 6.03 -8.73 -2.17
C ARG A 107 6.96 -9.83 -1.66
N ALA A 108 8.15 -9.48 -1.21
CA ALA A 108 9.12 -10.44 -0.67
C ALA A 108 8.59 -11.08 0.62
N HIS A 109 8.00 -10.27 1.51
CA HIS A 109 7.37 -10.75 2.73
C HIS A 109 6.21 -11.71 2.44
N GLU A 110 5.33 -11.37 1.49
CA GLU A 110 4.22 -12.26 1.12
C GLU A 110 4.73 -13.57 0.50
N LYS A 111 5.71 -13.51 -0.41
CA LYS A 111 6.33 -14.73 -0.96
C LYS A 111 6.97 -15.60 0.11
N ALA A 112 7.72 -15.00 1.03
CA ALA A 112 8.34 -15.72 2.14
C ALA A 112 7.29 -16.36 3.07
N ARG A 113 6.20 -15.64 3.32
CA ARG A 113 5.06 -16.16 4.10
C ARG A 113 4.41 -17.34 3.41
N GLN A 114 4.12 -17.25 2.11
CA GLN A 114 3.53 -18.34 1.33
C GLN A 114 4.45 -19.57 1.33
N ALA A 115 5.75 -19.39 1.04
CA ALA A 115 6.71 -20.49 1.06
C ALA A 115 6.81 -21.15 2.45
N ALA A 116 6.73 -20.37 3.53
CA ALA A 116 6.79 -20.91 4.89
C ALA A 116 5.52 -21.68 5.32
N LEU A 117 4.38 -21.44 4.66
CA LEU A 117 3.07 -21.99 5.03
C LEU A 117 2.55 -23.04 4.05
N THR A 118 3.27 -23.26 2.95
CA THR A 118 2.86 -24.15 1.88
C THR A 118 3.84 -25.31 1.76
N ASP A 119 3.35 -26.48 1.40
CA ASP A 119 4.16 -27.65 1.05
C ASP A 119 4.56 -27.55 -0.42
N GLU A 120 5.86 -27.64 -0.74
CA GLU A 120 6.36 -27.36 -2.10
C GLU A 120 5.88 -28.37 -3.14
N LEU A 121 5.65 -29.63 -2.73
CA LEU A 121 5.22 -30.70 -3.63
C LEU A 121 3.74 -30.57 -4.00
N THR A 122 2.89 -30.40 -2.99
CA THR A 122 1.43 -30.40 -3.13
C THR A 122 0.84 -29.01 -3.36
N GLY A 123 1.59 -27.98 -2.93
CA GLY A 123 1.17 -26.59 -2.80
C GLY A 123 0.02 -26.37 -1.81
N LEU A 124 -0.34 -27.37 -1.00
CA LEU A 124 -1.32 -27.24 0.08
C LEU A 124 -0.68 -26.60 1.31
N HIS A 125 -1.53 -26.16 2.25
CA HIS A 125 -1.04 -25.70 3.54
C HIS A 125 -0.27 -26.82 4.27
N ASN A 126 0.96 -26.50 4.65
CA ASN A 126 1.82 -27.44 5.34
C ASN A 126 1.40 -27.59 6.82
N ARG A 127 2.11 -28.45 7.55
CA ARG A 127 1.86 -28.69 8.98
C ARG A 127 1.90 -27.41 9.83
N ARG A 128 2.79 -26.47 9.52
CA ARG A 128 2.89 -25.19 10.25
C ARG A 128 1.64 -24.34 10.03
N ALA A 129 1.17 -24.26 8.79
CA ALA A 129 -0.07 -23.58 8.45
C ALA A 129 -1.29 -24.23 9.11
N PHE A 130 -1.38 -25.57 9.11
CA PHE A 130 -2.43 -26.30 9.82
C PHE A 130 -2.54 -25.88 11.30
N PHE A 131 -1.44 -25.88 12.05
CA PHE A 131 -1.48 -25.47 13.46
C PHE A 131 -1.74 -23.97 13.64
N SER A 132 -1.22 -23.13 12.74
CA SER A 132 -1.46 -21.68 12.74
C SER A 132 -2.94 -21.37 12.61
N PHE A 133 -3.56 -21.81 11.51
CA PHE A 133 -4.96 -21.53 11.20
C PHE A 133 -5.90 -22.32 12.09
N GLY A 134 -5.58 -23.58 12.39
CA GLY A 134 -6.38 -24.41 13.29
C GLY A 134 -6.54 -23.82 14.69
N ARG A 135 -5.48 -23.21 15.26
CA ARG A 135 -5.58 -22.51 16.55
C ARG A 135 -6.48 -21.27 16.48
N GLN A 136 -6.42 -20.53 15.38
CA GLN A 136 -7.28 -19.36 15.18
C GLN A 136 -8.75 -19.78 15.03
N LEU A 137 -9.03 -20.78 14.20
CA LEU A 137 -10.37 -21.32 13.99
C LEU A 137 -10.96 -21.90 15.28
N LEU A 138 -10.18 -22.66 16.05
CA LEU A 138 -10.63 -23.22 17.32
C LEU A 138 -10.97 -22.12 18.34
N SER A 139 -10.13 -21.08 18.44
CA SER A 139 -10.38 -19.93 19.32
C SER A 139 -11.65 -19.18 18.93
N GLN A 140 -11.86 -18.95 17.63
CA GLN A 140 -13.09 -18.33 17.12
C GLN A 140 -14.32 -19.19 17.40
N ALA A 141 -14.24 -20.50 17.12
CA ALA A 141 -15.33 -21.43 17.34
C ALA A 141 -15.73 -21.50 18.82
N HIS A 142 -14.74 -21.53 19.72
CA HIS A 142 -14.98 -21.47 21.16
C HIS A 142 -15.65 -20.15 21.58
N ARG A 143 -15.17 -19.01 21.06
CA ARG A 143 -15.72 -17.69 21.39
C ARG A 143 -17.16 -17.51 20.91
N TYR A 144 -17.45 -17.94 19.69
CA TYR A 144 -18.76 -17.75 19.05
C TYR A 144 -19.69 -18.95 19.21
N LYS A 145 -19.25 -20.01 19.92
CA LYS A 145 -19.98 -21.27 20.11
C LYS A 145 -20.43 -21.89 18.79
N THR A 146 -19.62 -21.78 17.75
CA THR A 146 -19.90 -22.40 16.45
C THR A 146 -19.34 -23.82 16.42
N PRO A 147 -20.08 -24.82 15.89
CA PRO A 147 -19.56 -26.16 15.69
C PRO A 147 -18.36 -26.16 14.74
N LEU A 148 -17.33 -26.94 15.08
CA LEU A 148 -16.14 -27.14 14.26
C LEU A 148 -15.86 -28.63 14.13
N ALA A 149 -15.52 -29.08 12.92
CA ALA A 149 -15.12 -30.46 12.64
C ALA A 149 -13.66 -30.49 12.12
N LEU A 150 -12.93 -31.53 12.51
CA LEU A 150 -11.60 -31.85 11.98
C LEU A 150 -11.68 -33.18 11.25
N ILE A 151 -11.17 -33.22 10.02
CA ILE A 151 -11.11 -34.42 9.20
C ILE A 151 -9.64 -34.74 8.94
N THR A 152 -9.26 -35.99 9.19
CA THR A 152 -7.95 -36.54 8.83
C THR A 152 -8.16 -37.62 7.78
N MET A 153 -7.36 -37.57 6.72
CA MET A 153 -7.40 -38.52 5.60
C MET A 153 -5.99 -39.04 5.34
N ASP A 154 -5.87 -40.33 5.10
CA ASP A 154 -4.63 -40.99 4.70
C ASP A 154 -4.82 -41.65 3.32
N LEU A 155 -3.72 -41.83 2.59
CA LEU A 155 -3.75 -42.48 1.28
C LEU A 155 -3.42 -43.97 1.41
N ASP A 156 -4.45 -44.79 1.33
CA ASP A 156 -4.30 -46.24 1.38
C ASP A 156 -3.34 -46.74 0.30
N PHE A 157 -2.47 -47.68 0.67
CA PHE A 157 -1.50 -48.32 -0.22
C PHE A 157 -0.47 -47.37 -0.88
N PHE A 158 -0.34 -46.12 -0.43
CA PHE A 158 0.60 -45.16 -1.02
C PHE A 158 2.06 -45.66 -1.02
N LYS A 159 2.46 -46.38 0.04
CA LYS A 159 3.79 -47.02 0.09
C LYS A 159 4.00 -48.02 -1.06
N GLN A 160 2.98 -48.82 -1.40
CA GLN A 160 3.07 -49.80 -2.49
C GLN A 160 3.26 -49.12 -3.84
N VAL A 161 2.64 -47.95 -4.05
CA VAL A 161 2.85 -47.14 -5.27
C VAL A 161 4.31 -46.70 -5.35
N ASN A 162 4.86 -46.14 -4.27
CA ASN A 162 6.28 -45.74 -4.21
C ASN A 162 7.23 -46.93 -4.45
N ASP A 163 6.96 -48.06 -3.81
CA ASP A 163 7.82 -49.24 -3.88
C ASP A 163 7.75 -49.90 -5.28
N THR A 164 6.63 -49.79 -6.01
CA THR A 164 6.43 -50.41 -7.33
C THR A 164 6.83 -49.49 -8.50
N HIS A 165 6.55 -48.18 -8.39
CA HIS A 165 6.67 -47.22 -9.49
C HIS A 165 7.70 -46.11 -9.22
N GLY A 166 8.33 -46.12 -8.05
CA GLY A 166 9.29 -45.11 -7.63
C GLY A 166 8.64 -43.87 -7.01
N HIS A 167 9.46 -43.04 -6.37
CA HIS A 167 9.01 -41.85 -5.65
C HIS A 167 8.38 -40.78 -6.56
N GLU A 168 8.87 -40.64 -7.80
CA GLU A 168 8.28 -39.69 -8.76
C GLU A 168 6.81 -40.00 -9.05
N ALA A 169 6.44 -41.28 -9.11
CA ALA A 169 5.04 -41.68 -9.29
C ALA A 169 4.19 -41.35 -8.05
N GLY A 170 4.76 -41.50 -6.84
CA GLY A 170 4.09 -41.07 -5.61
C GLY A 170 3.87 -39.56 -5.55
N ASP A 171 4.87 -38.78 -5.98
CA ASP A 171 4.77 -37.33 -6.08
C ASP A 171 3.63 -36.89 -7.02
N GLU A 172 3.48 -37.56 -8.17
CA GLU A 172 2.36 -37.31 -9.09
C GLU A 172 1.00 -37.61 -8.46
N VAL A 173 0.89 -38.72 -7.71
CA VAL A 173 -0.33 -39.05 -6.95
C VAL A 173 -0.66 -37.96 -5.93
N LEU A 174 0.34 -37.50 -5.17
CA LEU A 174 0.16 -36.42 -4.19
C LEU A 174 -0.27 -35.11 -4.85
N ARG A 175 0.36 -34.71 -5.97
CA ARG A 175 -0.03 -33.53 -6.75
C ARG A 175 -1.47 -33.61 -7.25
N HIS A 176 -1.85 -34.76 -7.79
CA HIS A 176 -3.20 -34.97 -8.33
C HIS A 176 -4.27 -34.84 -7.25
N ILE A 177 -4.09 -35.54 -6.12
CA ILE A 177 -5.04 -35.49 -5.00
C ILE A 177 -5.12 -34.08 -4.42
N SER A 178 -3.98 -33.39 -4.33
CA SER A 178 -3.93 -32.01 -3.83
C SER A 178 -4.68 -31.04 -4.73
N GLY A 179 -4.62 -31.23 -6.06
CA GLY A 179 -5.44 -30.50 -7.02
C GLY A 179 -6.93 -30.73 -6.79
N LEU A 180 -7.34 -32.00 -6.66
CA LEU A 180 -8.74 -32.35 -6.37
C LEU A 180 -9.24 -31.72 -5.06
N LEU A 181 -8.42 -31.71 -4.00
CA LEU A 181 -8.79 -31.09 -2.73
C LEU A 181 -9.04 -29.59 -2.87
N ARG A 182 -8.19 -28.87 -3.60
CA ARG A 182 -8.40 -27.42 -3.84
C ARG A 182 -9.65 -27.12 -4.64
N GLU A 183 -9.97 -27.93 -5.64
CA GLU A 183 -11.16 -27.73 -6.46
C GLU A 183 -12.46 -28.00 -5.70
N ARG A 184 -12.42 -28.88 -4.70
CA ARG A 184 -13.61 -29.36 -3.99
C ARG A 184 -13.83 -28.68 -2.63
N ILE A 185 -12.81 -28.04 -2.07
CA ILE A 185 -12.87 -27.35 -0.77
C ILE A 185 -12.93 -25.84 -1.01
N ARG A 186 -13.85 -25.15 -0.35
CA ARG A 186 -13.96 -23.68 -0.39
C ARG A 186 -12.97 -23.05 0.59
N GLU A 187 -12.32 -21.97 0.17
CA GLU A 187 -11.49 -21.10 1.02
C GLU A 187 -12.33 -20.20 1.94
#